data_AF-A0AA47NVR1-F1
#
_entry.id   AF-A0AA47NVR1-F1
#
_cell.length_a   1.000
_cell.length_b   1.000
_cell.length_c   1.000
_cell.angle_alpha   90.00
_cell.angle_beta   90.00
_cell.angle_gamma   90.00
#
_symmetry.space_group_name_H-M   'P 1'
#
loop_
_entity.id
_entity.type
_entity.pdbx_description
1 polymer ?
#
loop_
_entity_poly.entity_id
_entity_poly.type
_entity_poly.pdbx_seq_one_letter_code
_entity_poly.pdbx_strand_id
1 'polypeptide(L)'
;MAGCKRVFQISGIKIVTQKKKVIHGILKLGGKYVGGSAYQQNGTHLIVFSGFLKSEKFLAACAAGKWVLTPQYVFDSVKRGSWLPEEPYEVAMSHSSPAAYNPVRRWREKVASGSLPGAFHDWKVLLIVADPLRRVMFKRLLKAGKAKVYLPPPPPHVTITHVMAKPLTSDLQGHIAPCYPVTHLIQHLFGGHCVDLCSTLEEEDKQPTEAAEAVIDLCELEKELKKYIIKREEQPRLMFPEFLSYHDPYSLNSKTSATADFNNLGSMIENDLFSEALDSIRDTLFPGLLPPAVYLVSLLEHALQGKASAVFLRNLQQVLQSLLLNNPSWLFPNTVKKYFAQLLQCPQCKRGLWPFIETIISYCMSSEATCHPLPGPALPSLLRLHSDLLALVLKFFQGELHSITAGDSGLLKGAGVSQLPASGYLLYETFWTVWEHSTPLSRAVKQLVKLLVQVSLWEMEVEDETEREARQELRLGEMLLDMLSVVVEFWCQQHLKLNRNLVEKGLKDLAEHVAVCTSSQDVSPAVLVELVARMPSSRLRLVTADAVFRNLCCRNGLNVGDEPLTLKKMVSSYLPALERLVEGFRRDNRGACPATEPVSHSWTSPEKYSGSVPHRCLSPPPLLSPYT
;
A
#
# COMPACT_ATOMS: atom_id res chain seq x y z
N MET A 1 -0.18 33.38 -34.85
CA MET A 1 -0.42 32.55 -33.65
C MET A 1 0.92 31.98 -33.16
N ALA A 2 1.56 32.63 -32.18
CA ALA A 2 2.84 32.19 -31.65
C ALA A 2 2.64 30.92 -30.80
N GLY A 3 3.06 29.77 -31.31
CA GLY A 3 2.91 28.48 -30.62
C GLY A 3 3.63 28.48 -29.26
N CYS A 4 3.00 27.92 -28.23
CA CYS A 4 3.60 27.73 -26.90
C CYS A 4 4.99 27.09 -27.03
N LYS A 5 6.04 27.84 -26.64
CA LYS A 5 7.44 27.39 -26.69
C LYS A 5 7.75 26.19 -25.78
N ARG A 6 6.88 25.88 -24.81
CA ARG A 6 7.09 24.80 -23.82
C ARG A 6 5.91 23.81 -23.79
N VAL A 7 6.17 22.60 -24.29
CA VAL A 7 5.28 21.44 -24.30
C VAL A 7 5.85 20.34 -23.39
N PHE A 8 5.08 19.90 -22.41
CA PHE A 8 5.46 19.00 -21.34
C PHE A 8 4.79 17.63 -21.45
N GLN A 9 5.55 16.58 -21.17
CA GLN A 9 5.02 15.27 -20.75
C GLN A 9 5.47 14.95 -19.32
N ILE A 10 4.77 14.02 -18.66
CA ILE A 10 5.11 13.54 -17.33
C ILE A 10 5.34 12.02 -17.38
N SER A 11 6.37 11.55 -16.66
CA SER A 11 6.71 10.14 -16.49
C SER A 11 6.88 9.80 -15.01
N GLY A 12 6.53 8.55 -14.64
CA GLY A 12 6.89 7.99 -13.35
C GLY A 12 6.06 8.46 -12.15
N ILE A 13 4.78 8.82 -12.34
CA ILE A 13 3.96 9.29 -11.23
C ILE A 13 2.80 8.34 -10.94
N LYS A 14 2.81 7.74 -9.75
CA LYS A 14 1.73 6.87 -9.25
C LYS A 14 0.67 7.65 -8.47
N ILE A 15 1.04 8.79 -7.87
CA ILE A 15 0.16 9.61 -7.04
C ILE A 15 -0.61 10.61 -7.94
N VAL A 16 -1.92 10.37 -8.11
CA VAL A 16 -2.80 11.18 -8.97
C VAL A 16 -2.86 12.65 -8.54
N THR A 17 -2.86 12.92 -7.24
CA THR A 17 -2.93 14.28 -6.70
C THR A 17 -1.69 15.11 -7.02
N GLN A 18 -0.49 14.52 -6.91
CA GLN A 18 0.76 15.18 -7.32
C GLN A 18 0.77 15.45 -8.83
N LYS A 19 0.22 14.53 -9.64
CA LYS A 19 0.14 14.69 -11.10
C LYS A 19 -0.70 15.91 -11.44
N LYS A 20 -1.87 16.04 -10.80
CA LYS A 20 -2.76 17.19 -10.94
C LYS A 20 -2.06 18.50 -10.56
N LYS A 21 -1.30 18.53 -9.46
CA LYS A 21 -0.53 19.72 -9.04
C LYS A 21 0.50 20.16 -10.09
N VAL A 22 1.28 19.21 -10.64
CA VAL A 22 2.27 19.53 -11.69
C VAL A 22 1.60 20.00 -12.97
N ILE A 23 0.53 19.32 -13.42
CA ILE A 23 -0.23 19.74 -14.61
C ILE A 23 -0.81 21.15 -14.41
N HIS A 24 -1.43 21.41 -13.26
CA HIS A 24 -1.96 22.73 -12.94
C HIS A 24 -0.87 23.80 -12.95
N GLY A 25 0.29 23.52 -12.35
CA GLY A 25 1.45 24.42 -12.39
C GLY A 25 1.94 24.72 -13.81
N ILE A 26 2.03 23.70 -14.66
CA ILE A 26 2.41 23.86 -16.08
C ILE A 26 1.43 24.77 -16.80
N LEU A 27 0.12 24.53 -16.64
CA LEU A 27 -0.92 25.33 -17.29
C LEU A 27 -0.92 26.78 -16.78
N LYS A 28 -0.76 26.97 -15.46
CA LYS A 28 -0.71 28.30 -14.82
C LYS A 28 0.44 29.17 -15.36
N LEU A 29 1.57 28.56 -15.68
CA LEU A 29 2.74 29.24 -16.25
C LEU A 29 2.68 29.38 -17.79
N GLY A 30 1.55 29.05 -18.42
CA GLY A 30 1.36 29.15 -19.88
C GLY A 30 2.04 28.05 -20.70
N GLY A 31 2.44 26.94 -20.06
CA GLY A 31 2.94 25.74 -20.74
C GLY A 31 1.81 24.82 -21.21
N LYS A 32 2.09 23.96 -22.18
CA LYS A 32 1.13 22.95 -22.68
C LYS A 32 1.49 21.58 -22.12
N TYR A 33 0.52 20.86 -21.55
CA TYR A 33 0.70 19.46 -21.16
C TYR A 33 0.10 18.52 -22.21
N VAL A 34 0.83 17.45 -22.55
CA VAL A 34 0.37 16.38 -23.45
C VAL A 34 0.30 15.06 -22.67
N GLY A 35 -0.91 14.54 -22.53
CA GLY A 35 -1.19 13.27 -21.85
C GLY A 35 -0.85 12.03 -22.70
N GLY A 36 -1.31 10.87 -22.22
CA GLY A 36 -1.10 9.56 -22.85
C GLY A 36 0.06 8.75 -22.24
N SER A 37 0.07 7.45 -22.53
CA SER A 37 1.11 6.51 -22.09
C SER A 37 2.37 6.56 -22.96
N ALA A 38 2.22 6.84 -24.26
CA ALA A 38 3.31 6.88 -25.24
C ALA A 38 4.11 8.20 -25.22
N TYR A 39 5.34 8.15 -25.72
CA TYR A 39 6.17 9.33 -26.00
C TYR A 39 5.60 10.17 -27.16
N GLN A 40 5.72 11.49 -27.06
CA GLN A 40 5.23 12.45 -28.06
C GLN A 40 6.39 13.30 -28.60
N GLN A 41 6.59 13.27 -29.92
CA GLN A 41 7.74 13.91 -30.59
C GLN A 41 7.75 15.44 -30.45
N ASN A 42 6.58 16.06 -30.33
CA ASN A 42 6.41 17.52 -30.18
C ASN A 42 6.70 18.02 -28.76
N GLY A 43 6.98 17.12 -27.81
CA GLY A 43 7.42 17.47 -26.46
C GLY A 43 8.76 18.21 -26.48
N THR A 44 8.90 19.14 -25.53
CA THR A 44 10.15 19.91 -25.29
C THR A 44 10.73 19.60 -23.92
N HIS A 45 9.88 19.28 -22.96
CA HIS A 45 10.22 19.00 -21.58
C HIS A 45 9.55 17.69 -21.12
N LEU A 46 10.27 16.90 -20.33
CA LEU A 46 9.76 15.73 -19.63
C LEU A 46 9.99 15.94 -18.14
N ILE A 47 8.91 15.92 -17.36
CA ILE A 47 9.00 15.89 -15.89
C ILE A 47 9.06 14.44 -15.43
N VAL A 48 10.09 14.09 -14.67
CA VAL A 48 10.36 12.73 -14.19
C VAL A 48 10.43 12.74 -12.67
N PHE A 49 9.64 11.88 -12.04
CA PHE A 49 9.69 11.66 -10.59
C PHE A 49 10.80 10.67 -10.25
N SER A 50 11.44 10.86 -9.08
CA SER A 50 12.57 10.04 -8.63
C SER A 50 12.21 8.54 -8.62
N GLY A 51 13.12 7.69 -9.12
CA GLY A 51 12.93 6.23 -9.21
C GLY A 51 12.37 5.69 -10.53
N PHE A 52 12.12 6.54 -11.55
CA PHE A 52 11.48 6.13 -12.82
C PHE A 52 12.32 6.40 -14.07
N LEU A 53 13.59 6.02 -14.04
CA LEU A 53 14.56 6.17 -15.14
C LEU A 53 14.40 5.11 -16.25
N LYS A 54 13.34 4.31 -16.22
CA LYS A 54 13.17 3.09 -17.04
C LYS A 54 12.01 3.17 -18.05
N SER A 55 11.30 4.29 -18.15
CA SER A 55 10.11 4.40 -19.02
C SER A 55 10.45 4.70 -20.48
N GLU A 56 9.56 4.34 -21.42
CA GLU A 56 9.67 4.73 -22.84
C GLU A 56 9.88 6.24 -22.98
N LYS A 57 9.08 7.04 -22.26
CA LYS A 57 9.15 8.51 -22.33
C LYS A 57 10.52 9.03 -21.91
N PHE A 58 11.09 8.45 -20.85
CA PHE A 58 12.41 8.83 -20.37
C PHE A 58 13.48 8.54 -21.42
N LEU A 59 13.56 7.29 -21.91
CA LEU A 59 14.54 6.89 -22.92
C LEU A 59 14.41 7.71 -24.21
N ALA A 60 13.18 7.96 -24.67
CA ALA A 60 12.92 8.70 -25.89
C ALA A 60 13.22 10.20 -25.74
N ALA A 61 12.94 10.80 -24.58
CA ALA A 61 13.30 12.19 -24.29
C ALA A 61 14.82 12.37 -24.23
N CYS A 62 15.55 11.43 -23.62
CA CYS A 62 17.02 11.42 -23.60
C CYS A 62 17.58 11.28 -25.03
N ALA A 63 17.09 10.32 -25.82
CA ALA A 63 17.53 10.11 -27.19
C ALA A 63 17.26 11.31 -28.11
N ALA A 64 16.17 12.04 -27.86
CA ALA A 64 15.80 13.24 -28.60
C ALA A 64 16.45 14.53 -28.06
N GLY A 65 17.27 14.45 -27.01
CA GLY A 65 17.94 15.60 -26.40
C GLY A 65 17.00 16.64 -25.81
N LYS A 66 15.89 16.20 -25.18
CA LYS A 66 14.90 17.08 -24.55
C LYS A 66 15.32 17.45 -23.13
N TRP A 67 14.69 18.48 -22.56
CA TRP A 67 14.84 18.79 -21.14
C TRP A 67 14.19 17.69 -20.30
N VAL A 68 14.97 17.02 -19.46
CA VAL A 68 14.48 15.98 -18.54
C VAL A 68 14.70 16.49 -17.11
N LEU A 69 13.60 16.90 -16.46
CA LEU A 69 13.64 17.71 -15.24
C LEU A 69 12.89 17.05 -14.08
N THR A 70 13.28 17.41 -12.86
CA THR A 70 12.54 17.06 -11.64
C THR A 70 11.24 17.88 -11.51
N PRO A 71 10.25 17.43 -10.72
CA PRO A 71 9.00 18.18 -10.49
C PRO A 71 9.24 19.56 -9.86
N GLN A 72 10.35 19.74 -9.15
CA GLN A 72 10.70 20.98 -8.47
C GLN A 72 10.81 22.16 -9.43
N TYR A 73 11.22 21.92 -10.68
CA TYR A 73 11.23 22.93 -11.74
C TYR A 73 9.88 23.66 -11.87
N VAL A 74 8.80 22.89 -11.90
CA VAL A 74 7.44 23.43 -12.05
C VAL A 74 7.02 24.14 -10.78
N PHE A 75 7.26 23.55 -9.61
CA PHE A 75 6.84 24.14 -8.34
C PHE A 75 7.56 25.46 -8.04
N ASP A 76 8.88 25.52 -8.22
CA ASP A 76 9.64 26.74 -7.99
C ASP A 76 9.31 27.82 -9.03
N SER A 77 9.10 27.43 -10.29
CA SER A 77 8.64 28.37 -11.33
C SER A 77 7.27 28.95 -10.99
N VAL A 78 6.34 28.14 -10.45
CA VAL A 78 5.02 28.62 -9.99
C VAL A 78 5.18 29.59 -8.82
N LYS A 79 6.06 29.27 -7.86
CA LYS A 79 6.35 30.14 -6.71
C LYS A 79 6.94 31.48 -7.13
N ARG A 80 7.78 31.49 -8.16
CA ARG A 80 8.39 32.71 -8.72
C ARG A 80 7.45 33.48 -9.67
N GLY A 81 6.37 32.85 -10.13
CA GLY A 81 5.44 33.43 -11.09
C GLY A 81 5.92 33.41 -12.54
N SER A 82 7.07 32.80 -12.82
CA SER A 82 7.67 32.71 -14.17
C SER A 82 8.53 31.45 -14.28
N TRP A 83 8.71 30.96 -15.50
CA TRP A 83 9.64 29.84 -15.76
C TRP A 83 11.06 30.18 -15.34
N LEU A 84 11.63 29.34 -14.47
CA LEU A 84 13.03 29.42 -14.07
C LEU A 84 13.95 28.76 -15.13
N PRO A 85 15.28 28.96 -15.04
CA PRO A 85 16.25 28.20 -15.83
C PRO A 85 16.13 26.69 -15.57
N GLU A 86 16.23 25.90 -16.63
CA GLU A 86 16.03 24.44 -16.59
C GLU A 86 17.23 23.69 -15.98
N GLU A 87 18.45 24.21 -16.13
CA GLU A 87 19.71 23.54 -15.80
C GLU A 87 19.83 23.04 -14.34
N PRO A 88 19.41 23.80 -13.30
CA PRO A 88 19.50 23.36 -11.90
C PRO A 88 18.59 22.18 -11.56
N TYR A 89 17.59 21.93 -12.40
CA TYR A 89 16.54 20.94 -12.17
C TYR A 89 16.69 19.69 -13.04
N GLU A 90 17.72 19.63 -13.88
CA GLU A 90 17.99 18.53 -14.77
C GLU A 90 18.36 17.26 -13.98
N VAL A 91 17.77 16.14 -14.37
CA VAL A 91 17.94 14.87 -13.65
C VAL A 91 19.39 14.38 -13.77
N ALA A 92 20.03 14.11 -12.63
CA ALA A 92 21.35 13.48 -12.56
C ALA A 92 21.21 11.96 -12.41
N MET A 93 22.01 11.21 -13.18
CA MET A 93 22.01 9.73 -13.16
C MET A 93 22.97 9.13 -12.12
N SER A 94 23.87 9.93 -11.53
CA SER A 94 24.81 9.51 -10.48
C SER A 94 24.83 10.52 -9.33
N HIS A 95 24.94 10.01 -8.10
CA HIS A 95 25.08 10.82 -6.87
C HIS A 95 26.55 11.21 -6.56
N SER A 96 27.52 10.74 -7.35
CA SER A 96 28.93 11.11 -7.17
C SER A 96 29.25 12.45 -7.86
N SER A 97 29.35 13.53 -7.07
CA SER A 97 29.80 14.87 -7.45
C SER A 97 29.04 15.60 -8.59
N PRO A 98 28.67 16.88 -8.43
CA PRO A 98 28.05 17.68 -9.49
C PRO A 98 28.96 17.95 -10.71
N ALA A 99 30.24 17.58 -10.66
CA ALA A 99 31.18 17.62 -11.80
C ALA A 99 31.22 16.32 -12.62
N ALA A 100 30.44 15.30 -12.25
CA ALA A 100 30.40 14.02 -12.97
C ALA A 100 29.65 14.11 -14.30
N TYR A 101 30.12 13.33 -15.27
CA TYR A 101 29.52 13.13 -16.59
C TYR A 101 28.03 12.75 -16.47
N ASN A 102 27.13 13.64 -16.91
CA ASN A 102 25.69 13.36 -16.99
C ASN A 102 25.29 13.02 -18.45
N PRO A 103 25.00 11.74 -18.77
CA PRO A 103 24.65 11.33 -20.12
C PRO A 103 23.36 11.97 -20.66
N VAL A 104 22.40 12.30 -19.78
CA VAL A 104 21.15 12.99 -20.17
C VAL A 104 21.48 14.39 -20.70
N ARG A 105 22.28 15.14 -19.94
CA ARG A 105 22.75 16.48 -20.33
C ARG A 105 23.58 16.43 -21.61
N ARG A 106 24.46 15.44 -21.78
CA ARG A 106 25.30 15.27 -22.98
C ARG A 106 24.46 15.24 -24.25
N TRP A 107 23.41 14.42 -24.30
CA TRP A 107 22.58 14.29 -25.50
C TRP A 107 21.78 15.57 -25.76
N ARG A 108 21.25 16.20 -24.70
CA ARG A 108 20.59 17.50 -24.81
C ARG A 108 21.52 18.56 -25.41
N GLU A 109 22.75 18.68 -24.92
CA GLU A 109 23.72 19.67 -25.41
C GLU A 109 24.11 19.44 -26.87
N LYS A 110 24.34 18.20 -27.26
CA LYS A 110 24.64 17.85 -28.66
C LYS A 110 23.49 18.18 -29.61
N VAL A 111 22.25 18.01 -29.16
CA VAL A 111 21.06 18.37 -29.94
C VAL A 111 20.82 19.87 -29.96
N ALA A 112 20.96 20.54 -28.82
CA ALA A 112 20.76 21.99 -28.69
C ALA A 112 21.82 22.80 -29.45
N SER A 113 23.07 22.35 -29.47
CA SER A 113 24.16 22.95 -30.25
C SER A 113 24.07 22.68 -31.75
N GLY A 114 23.15 21.81 -32.20
CA GLY A 114 23.05 21.37 -33.59
C GLY A 114 24.14 20.39 -34.01
N SER A 115 25.01 19.94 -33.09
CA SER A 115 26.07 18.96 -33.37
C SER A 115 25.52 17.62 -33.86
N LEU A 116 24.38 17.17 -33.31
CA LEU A 116 23.66 15.98 -33.78
C LEU A 116 22.16 16.22 -33.71
N PRO A 117 21.35 15.74 -34.66
CA PRO A 117 19.89 15.92 -34.61
C PRO A 117 19.18 14.98 -33.61
N GLY A 118 19.89 13.95 -33.10
CA GLY A 118 19.39 12.98 -32.13
C GLY A 118 20.43 11.89 -31.84
N ALA A 119 20.23 11.09 -30.79
CA ALA A 119 21.22 10.12 -30.34
C ALA A 119 21.48 8.96 -31.31
N PHE A 120 20.50 8.62 -32.15
CA PHE A 120 20.54 7.56 -33.14
C PHE A 120 20.57 8.12 -34.57
N HIS A 121 21.14 9.32 -34.74
CA HIS A 121 21.33 9.90 -36.06
C HIS A 121 22.11 8.93 -36.97
N ASP A 122 21.73 8.89 -38.25
CA ASP A 122 22.24 7.99 -39.30
C ASP A 122 22.01 6.49 -39.09
N TRP A 123 21.35 6.09 -38.00
CA TRP A 123 20.97 4.69 -37.83
C TRP A 123 19.85 4.32 -38.79
N LYS A 124 20.10 3.36 -39.66
CA LYS A 124 19.10 2.61 -40.44
C LYS A 124 18.90 1.28 -39.75
N VAL A 125 17.79 1.14 -39.03
CA VAL A 125 17.52 0.02 -38.12
C VAL A 125 16.48 -0.91 -38.72
N LEU A 126 16.83 -2.19 -38.87
CA LEU A 126 15.85 -3.25 -39.10
C LEU A 126 15.37 -3.76 -37.74
N LEU A 127 14.09 -3.53 -37.41
CA LEU A 127 13.52 -3.86 -36.10
C LEU A 127 12.78 -5.19 -36.15
N ILE A 128 13.35 -6.23 -35.53
CA ILE A 128 12.83 -7.59 -35.47
C ILE A 128 12.44 -7.90 -34.02
N VAL A 129 11.24 -7.48 -33.63
CA VAL A 129 10.69 -7.71 -32.28
C VAL A 129 9.36 -8.44 -32.44
N ALA A 130 9.24 -9.64 -31.88
CA ALA A 130 8.04 -10.48 -32.02
C ALA A 130 6.79 -9.76 -31.51
N ASP A 131 6.80 -9.32 -30.25
CA ASP A 131 5.70 -8.59 -29.65
C ASP A 131 5.38 -7.26 -30.38
N PRO A 132 4.15 -7.10 -30.93
CA PRO A 132 3.73 -5.89 -31.61
C PRO A 132 3.76 -4.63 -30.74
N LEU A 133 3.44 -4.73 -29.44
CA LEU A 133 3.36 -3.55 -28.56
C LEU A 133 4.75 -2.97 -28.28
N ARG A 134 5.71 -3.83 -27.94
CA ARG A 134 7.12 -3.50 -27.77
C ARG A 134 7.74 -3.02 -29.07
N ARG A 135 7.39 -3.64 -30.22
CA ARG A 135 7.86 -3.18 -31.54
C ARG A 135 7.43 -1.73 -31.80
N VAL A 136 6.19 -1.35 -31.49
CA VAL A 136 5.73 0.03 -31.66
C VAL A 136 6.45 0.98 -30.69
N MET A 137 6.66 0.57 -29.44
CA MET A 137 7.44 1.33 -28.45
C MET A 137 8.88 1.59 -28.93
N PHE A 138 9.62 0.55 -29.32
CA PHE A 138 11.00 0.69 -29.81
C PHE A 138 11.07 1.51 -31.10
N LYS A 139 10.10 1.36 -32.00
CA LYS A 139 10.00 2.20 -33.20
C LYS A 139 9.85 3.68 -32.84
N ARG A 140 9.07 4.03 -31.81
CA ARG A 140 8.94 5.41 -31.32
C ARG A 140 10.25 5.91 -30.71
N LEU A 141 10.89 5.12 -29.84
CA LEU A 141 12.18 5.44 -29.23
C LEU A 141 13.27 5.71 -30.27
N LEU A 142 13.44 4.81 -31.23
CA LEU A 142 14.41 4.93 -32.31
C LEU A 142 14.15 6.18 -33.17
N LYS A 143 12.89 6.44 -33.53
CA LYS A 143 12.51 7.65 -34.28
C LYS A 143 12.71 8.94 -33.47
N ALA A 144 12.54 8.89 -32.14
CA ALA A 144 12.81 10.02 -31.27
C ALA A 144 14.29 10.43 -31.37
N GLY A 145 15.20 9.46 -31.34
CA GLY A 145 16.63 9.65 -31.57
C GLY A 145 17.04 9.83 -33.03
N LYS A 146 16.11 10.02 -33.97
CA LYS A 146 16.34 10.26 -35.41
C LYS A 146 16.87 9.07 -36.25
N ALA A 147 16.64 7.84 -35.80
CA ALA A 147 16.87 6.67 -36.63
C ALA A 147 15.78 6.50 -37.72
N LYS A 148 16.17 5.93 -38.86
CA LYS A 148 15.25 5.39 -39.87
C LYS A 148 14.95 3.93 -39.54
N VAL A 149 13.69 3.60 -39.28
CA VAL A 149 13.28 2.26 -38.81
C VAL A 149 12.51 1.52 -39.90
N TYR A 150 12.97 0.32 -40.23
CA TYR A 150 12.39 -0.60 -41.21
C TYR A 150 11.87 -1.86 -40.50
N LEU A 151 10.85 -2.48 -41.09
CA LEU A 151 10.34 -3.80 -40.67
C LEU A 151 10.72 -4.84 -41.73
N PRO A 152 10.79 -6.14 -41.39
CA PRO A 152 11.04 -7.18 -42.38
C PRO A 152 9.89 -7.32 -43.40
N PRO A 153 10.19 -7.58 -44.69
CA PRO A 153 11.51 -7.51 -45.32
C PRO A 153 11.96 -6.06 -45.59
N PRO A 154 13.28 -5.74 -45.53
CA PRO A 154 13.77 -4.41 -45.85
C PRO A 154 13.66 -4.09 -47.36
N PRO A 155 13.57 -2.80 -47.75
CA PRO A 155 13.61 -2.42 -49.16
C PRO A 155 14.95 -2.78 -49.83
N PRO A 156 14.96 -3.21 -51.11
CA PRO A 156 16.12 -3.81 -51.78
C PRO A 156 17.34 -2.89 -51.93
N HIS A 157 17.17 -1.57 -51.81
CA HIS A 157 18.24 -0.57 -52.01
C HIS A 157 18.68 0.14 -50.72
N VAL A 158 18.26 -0.36 -49.55
CA VAL A 158 18.59 0.27 -48.25
C VAL A 158 19.67 -0.54 -47.53
N THR A 159 20.86 0.03 -47.40
CA THR A 159 21.91 -0.51 -46.52
C THR A 159 21.50 -0.36 -45.06
N ILE A 160 21.20 -1.47 -44.39
CA ILE A 160 20.90 -1.50 -42.95
C ILE A 160 22.22 -1.29 -42.17
N THR A 161 22.15 -0.57 -41.06
CA THR A 161 23.31 -0.30 -40.17
C THR A 161 23.25 -1.11 -38.88
N HIS A 162 22.03 -1.39 -38.39
CA HIS A 162 21.79 -2.10 -37.14
C HIS A 162 20.58 -3.02 -37.33
N VAL A 163 20.71 -4.27 -36.93
CA VAL A 163 19.56 -5.17 -36.75
C VAL A 163 19.26 -5.22 -35.26
N MET A 164 18.05 -4.85 -34.85
CA MET A 164 17.62 -4.93 -33.45
C MET A 164 16.72 -6.15 -33.28
N ALA A 165 17.26 -7.21 -32.66
CA ALA A 165 16.59 -8.50 -32.49
C ALA A 165 16.94 -9.16 -31.14
N LYS A 166 16.14 -10.13 -30.69
CA LYS A 166 16.50 -11.01 -29.55
C LYS A 166 17.60 -11.98 -30.02
N PRO A 167 18.70 -12.17 -29.27
CA PRO A 167 19.77 -13.06 -29.73
C PRO A 167 19.38 -14.53 -29.50
N LEU A 168 19.44 -15.37 -30.54
CA LEU A 168 20.07 -16.71 -30.57
C LEU A 168 19.61 -17.55 -31.79
N THR A 169 20.50 -17.71 -32.77
CA THR A 169 21.10 -18.96 -33.29
C THR A 169 22.04 -18.58 -34.45
N SER A 170 23.04 -19.41 -34.70
CA SER A 170 24.16 -19.24 -35.64
C SER A 170 23.81 -19.09 -37.13
N ASP A 171 22.54 -18.98 -37.50
CA ASP A 171 22.10 -19.27 -38.88
C ASP A 171 21.67 -18.02 -39.67
N LEU A 172 22.06 -16.83 -39.21
CA LEU A 172 21.88 -15.56 -39.94
C LEU A 172 23.21 -14.92 -40.41
N GLN A 173 24.31 -15.68 -40.40
CA GLN A 173 25.63 -15.19 -40.86
C GLN A 173 25.75 -14.95 -42.38
N GLY A 174 24.64 -15.06 -43.12
CA GLY A 174 24.55 -14.70 -44.53
C GLY A 174 24.16 -13.24 -44.77
N HIS A 175 24.97 -12.29 -44.29
CA HIS A 175 25.06 -10.87 -44.73
C HIS A 175 23.83 -9.97 -44.44
N ILE A 176 24.03 -8.80 -43.80
CA ILE A 176 23.38 -7.49 -44.09
C ILE A 176 23.68 -6.37 -43.06
N ALA A 177 23.94 -6.63 -41.76
CA ALA A 177 24.42 -5.65 -40.76
C ALA A 177 24.66 -6.32 -39.38
N PRO A 178 25.41 -5.70 -38.44
CA PRO A 178 25.54 -6.22 -37.08
C PRO A 178 24.19 -6.32 -36.35
N CYS A 179 23.99 -7.42 -35.62
CA CYS A 179 22.78 -7.69 -34.84
C CYS A 179 23.02 -7.37 -33.36
N TYR A 180 22.11 -6.58 -32.78
CA TYR A 180 22.18 -6.12 -31.40
C TYR A 180 20.88 -6.41 -30.64
N PRO A 181 20.95 -6.76 -29.34
CA PRO A 181 19.79 -6.76 -28.48
C PRO A 181 19.27 -5.34 -28.27
N VAL A 182 17.99 -5.20 -27.93
CA VAL A 182 17.36 -3.90 -27.65
C VAL A 182 17.99 -3.15 -26.47
N THR A 183 18.70 -3.86 -25.58
CA THR A 183 19.53 -3.28 -24.50
C THR A 183 20.70 -2.45 -25.02
N HIS A 184 21.14 -2.65 -26.27
CA HIS A 184 22.14 -1.83 -26.92
C HIS A 184 21.73 -0.35 -27.02
N LEU A 185 20.42 -0.06 -27.11
CA LEU A 185 19.92 1.32 -27.10
C LEU A 185 20.26 2.04 -25.79
N ILE A 186 20.16 1.33 -24.66
CA ILE A 186 20.45 1.87 -23.33
C ILE A 186 21.96 2.07 -23.18
N GLN A 187 22.76 1.07 -23.60
CA GLN A 187 24.22 1.17 -23.60
C GLN A 187 24.72 2.34 -24.44
N HIS A 188 24.12 2.59 -25.60
CA HIS A 188 24.47 3.74 -26.44
C HIS A 188 24.12 5.07 -25.78
N LEU A 189 22.95 5.16 -25.13
CA LEU A 189 22.50 6.39 -24.49
C LEU A 189 23.31 6.71 -23.22
N PHE A 190 23.67 5.72 -22.41
CA PHE A 190 24.18 5.93 -21.05
C PHE A 190 25.56 5.31 -20.78
N GLY A 191 26.11 4.50 -21.68
CA GLY A 191 27.38 3.79 -21.49
C GLY A 191 27.27 2.56 -20.58
N GLY A 192 28.42 1.99 -20.20
CA GLY A 192 28.53 0.77 -19.38
C GLY A 192 28.23 0.95 -17.87
N HIS A 193 28.02 2.18 -17.39
CA HIS A 193 27.81 2.48 -15.96
C HIS A 193 26.35 2.32 -15.49
N CYS A 194 25.47 1.76 -16.31
CA CYS A 194 24.02 1.80 -16.10
C CYS A 194 23.39 0.39 -16.05
N VAL A 195 23.99 -0.50 -15.23
CA VAL A 195 23.59 -1.91 -15.10
C VAL A 195 22.12 -2.06 -14.67
N ASP A 196 21.60 -1.12 -13.88
CA ASP A 196 20.22 -1.15 -13.38
C ASP A 196 19.14 -0.86 -14.43
N LEU A 197 19.44 -0.16 -15.53
CA LEU A 197 18.43 0.21 -16.54
C LEU A 197 18.14 -0.92 -17.56
N CYS A 198 19.04 -1.89 -17.72
CA CYS A 198 18.91 -2.97 -18.71
C CYS A 198 17.79 -3.97 -18.37
N SER A 199 17.48 -4.18 -17.08
CA SER A 199 16.48 -5.14 -16.59
C SER A 199 15.06 -4.98 -17.18
N THR A 200 14.69 -3.79 -17.63
CA THR A 200 13.31 -3.49 -18.09
C THR A 200 13.01 -3.98 -19.51
N LEU A 201 14.04 -4.27 -20.32
CA LEU A 201 13.85 -4.70 -21.70
C LEU A 201 13.96 -6.21 -21.88
N GLU A 202 14.18 -6.98 -20.82
CA GLU A 202 14.34 -8.44 -20.90
C GLU A 202 13.16 -9.20 -20.28
N GLU A 203 12.39 -8.56 -19.41
CA GLU A 203 11.19 -9.14 -18.83
C GLU A 203 9.99 -9.01 -19.81
N GLU A 204 9.09 -10.00 -19.79
CA GLU A 204 7.79 -10.04 -20.47
C GLU A 204 7.70 -10.55 -21.93
N ASP A 205 8.54 -11.48 -22.39
CA ASP A 205 8.22 -12.27 -23.60
C ASP A 205 8.63 -13.75 -23.45
N LYS A 206 7.84 -14.48 -22.66
CA LYS A 206 7.74 -15.94 -22.69
C LYS A 206 6.35 -16.30 -23.21
N GLN A 207 6.23 -16.51 -24.52
CA GLN A 207 5.15 -17.34 -25.07
C GLN A 207 5.65 -18.78 -25.23
N PRO A 208 4.77 -19.78 -25.00
CA PRO A 208 5.15 -21.17 -24.85
C PRO A 208 5.57 -21.74 -26.20
N THR A 209 6.85 -22.08 -26.33
CA THR A 209 7.33 -22.95 -27.42
C THR A 209 7.85 -24.22 -26.77
N GLU A 210 7.53 -25.34 -27.43
CA GLU A 210 7.81 -26.70 -27.01
C GLU A 210 9.25 -26.85 -26.51
N ALA A 211 9.37 -27.60 -25.43
CA ALA A 211 10.56 -27.74 -24.61
C ALA A 211 11.76 -28.23 -25.42
N ALA A 212 12.72 -27.32 -25.65
CA ALA A 212 14.12 -27.69 -25.48
C ALA A 212 14.48 -27.30 -24.05
N GLU A 213 14.77 -28.30 -23.21
CA GLU A 213 15.12 -28.15 -21.80
C GLU A 213 16.32 -27.20 -21.63
N ALA A 214 16.03 -25.92 -21.45
CA ALA A 214 16.91 -25.05 -20.70
C ALA A 214 16.91 -25.63 -19.28
N VAL A 215 17.99 -26.34 -18.94
CA VAL A 215 18.27 -26.73 -17.56
C VAL A 215 18.40 -25.42 -16.78
N ILE A 216 17.27 -24.94 -16.26
CA ILE A 216 17.24 -23.92 -15.23
C ILE A 216 18.05 -24.57 -14.12
N ASP A 217 19.23 -24.01 -13.84
CA ASP A 217 19.95 -24.37 -12.63
C ASP A 217 19.07 -23.93 -11.45
N LEU A 218 18.22 -24.85 -11.00
CA LEU A 218 17.29 -24.64 -9.90
C LEU A 218 18.07 -24.24 -8.65
N CYS A 219 19.33 -24.67 -8.50
CA CYS A 219 20.18 -24.26 -7.39
C CYS A 219 20.59 -22.79 -7.50
N GLU A 220 20.89 -22.27 -8.69
CA GLU A 220 21.21 -20.84 -8.86
C GLU A 220 19.97 -19.96 -8.72
N LEU A 221 18.84 -20.38 -9.28
CA LEU A 221 17.56 -19.70 -9.06
C LEU A 221 17.16 -19.71 -7.57
N GLU A 222 17.35 -20.83 -6.87
CA GLU A 222 17.09 -20.94 -5.44
C GLU A 222 18.00 -20.01 -4.64
N LYS A 223 19.29 -19.91 -4.98
CA LYS A 223 20.21 -18.96 -4.32
C LYS A 223 19.79 -17.51 -4.55
N GLU A 224 19.47 -17.13 -5.79
CA GLU A 224 19.04 -15.77 -6.10
C GLU A 224 17.71 -15.43 -5.43
N LEU A 225 16.75 -16.36 -5.41
CA LEU A 225 15.50 -16.22 -4.65
C LEU A 225 15.76 -16.09 -3.15
N LYS A 226 16.65 -16.91 -2.58
CA LYS A 226 17.04 -16.79 -1.16
C LYS A 226 17.65 -15.43 -0.86
N LYS A 227 18.60 -14.96 -1.67
CA LYS A 227 19.20 -13.61 -1.52
C LYS A 227 18.14 -12.52 -1.63
N TYR A 228 17.24 -12.62 -2.60
CA TYR A 228 16.13 -11.67 -2.77
C TYR A 228 15.19 -11.68 -1.56
N ILE A 229 14.81 -12.85 -1.06
CA ILE A 229 13.95 -13.01 0.11
C ILE A 229 14.63 -12.40 1.33
N ILE A 230 15.89 -12.73 1.59
CA ILE A 230 16.67 -12.17 2.73
C ILE A 230 16.68 -10.64 2.65
N LYS A 231 17.06 -10.08 1.49
CA LYS A 231 17.07 -8.62 1.27
C LYS A 231 15.69 -7.97 1.43
N ARG A 232 14.61 -8.69 1.10
CA ARG A 232 13.23 -8.23 1.27
C ARG A 232 12.74 -8.36 2.71
N GLU A 233 13.19 -9.37 3.45
CA GLU A 233 12.87 -9.56 4.87
C GLU A 233 13.59 -8.55 5.77
N GLU A 234 14.75 -8.05 5.34
CA GLU A 234 15.46 -6.94 5.98
C GLU A 234 14.77 -5.58 5.80
N GLN A 235 13.88 -5.44 4.81
CA GLN A 235 13.13 -4.21 4.61
C GLN A 235 11.83 -4.22 5.43
N PRO A 236 11.46 -3.09 6.04
CA PRO A 236 10.18 -3.02 6.73
C PRO A 236 9.01 -3.21 5.77
N ARG A 237 8.05 -4.04 6.16
CA ARG A 237 6.90 -4.40 5.34
C ARG A 237 5.83 -3.31 5.27
N LEU A 238 5.76 -2.49 6.31
CA LEU A 238 4.97 -1.27 6.36
C LEU A 238 5.91 -0.10 6.67
N MET A 239 5.86 0.92 5.83
CA MET A 239 6.67 2.12 5.96
C MET A 239 5.76 3.34 5.93
N PHE A 240 6.03 4.26 6.84
CA PHE A 240 5.31 5.52 6.97
C PHE A 240 6.30 6.69 6.91
N PRO A 241 6.81 7.05 5.72
CA PRO A 241 7.78 8.14 5.56
C PRO A 241 7.27 9.50 6.04
N GLU A 242 5.95 9.69 6.10
CA GLU A 242 5.31 10.89 6.63
C GLU A 242 5.66 11.18 8.10
N PHE A 243 6.07 10.17 8.88
CA PHE A 243 6.52 10.40 10.25
C PHE A 243 7.98 10.86 10.36
N LEU A 244 8.75 10.86 9.27
CA LEU A 244 10.13 11.36 9.27
C LEU A 244 10.22 12.88 9.53
N SER A 245 9.15 13.63 9.25
CA SER A 245 9.07 15.06 9.56
C SER A 245 8.70 15.36 11.01
N TYR A 246 8.39 14.34 11.82
CA TYR A 246 8.14 14.53 13.24
C TYR A 246 9.50 14.62 13.95
N HIS A 247 9.68 15.69 14.71
CA HIS A 247 10.92 15.97 15.41
C HIS A 247 10.70 16.03 16.91
N ASP A 248 11.77 15.85 17.67
CA ASP A 248 11.77 16.03 19.11
C ASP A 248 11.35 17.49 19.43
N PRO A 249 10.18 17.70 20.06
CA PRO A 249 9.66 19.02 20.39
C PRO A 249 10.52 19.77 21.41
N TYR A 250 11.40 19.06 22.14
CA TYR A 250 12.34 19.62 23.11
C TYR A 250 13.75 19.89 22.53
N SER A 251 14.02 19.48 21.27
CA SER A 251 15.36 19.62 20.66
C SER A 251 15.66 21.04 20.14
N LEU A 252 14.63 21.83 19.83
CA LEU A 252 14.81 23.27 19.64
C LEU A 252 14.90 23.92 21.02
N ASN A 253 16.05 24.51 21.34
CA ASN A 253 16.22 25.44 22.46
C ASN A 253 15.16 26.55 22.42
N SER A 254 13.96 26.30 22.94
CA SER A 254 12.93 27.31 23.12
C SER A 254 13.21 28.03 24.44
N LYS A 255 14.03 29.08 24.36
CA LYS A 255 14.12 30.14 25.39
C LYS A 255 12.82 30.97 25.46
N THR A 256 11.67 30.32 25.38
CA THR A 256 10.34 30.92 25.54
C THR A 256 9.49 29.94 26.34
N SER A 257 9.84 29.78 27.61
CA SER A 257 8.90 29.33 28.63
C SER A 257 7.87 30.45 28.86
N ALA A 258 7.01 30.68 27.88
CA ALA A 258 5.70 31.26 28.18
C ALA A 258 4.95 30.15 28.90
N THR A 259 4.82 30.25 30.22
CA THR A 259 3.96 29.35 30.99
C THR A 259 2.55 29.53 30.47
N ALA A 260 2.05 28.59 29.67
CA ALA A 260 0.67 28.58 29.23
C ALA A 260 -0.22 28.52 30.48
N ASP A 261 -1.07 29.53 30.66
CA ASP A 261 -2.00 29.59 31.78
C ASP A 261 -3.35 28.97 31.37
N PHE A 262 -3.71 27.88 32.05
CA PHE A 262 -4.95 27.14 31.83
C PHE A 262 -6.00 27.38 32.93
N ASN A 263 -5.76 28.31 33.86
CA ASN A 263 -6.61 28.54 35.03
C ASN A 263 -8.03 28.96 34.66
N ASN A 264 -8.20 29.71 33.56
CA ASN A 264 -9.51 30.18 33.10
C ASN A 264 -10.31 29.12 32.31
N LEU A 265 -9.71 28.01 31.88
CA LEU A 265 -10.41 27.02 31.06
C LEU A 265 -11.56 26.34 31.81
N GLY A 266 -11.35 26.05 33.10
CA GLY A 266 -12.38 25.45 33.94
C GLY A 266 -13.63 26.33 34.04
N SER A 267 -13.44 27.62 34.35
CA SER A 267 -14.58 28.55 34.44
C SER A 267 -15.26 28.77 33.09
N MET A 268 -14.52 28.80 31.98
CA MET A 268 -15.13 28.90 30.64
C MET A 268 -16.03 27.69 30.33
N ILE A 269 -15.55 26.48 30.62
CA ILE A 269 -16.33 25.24 30.42
C ILE A 269 -17.54 25.18 31.35
N GLU A 270 -17.40 25.58 32.62
CA GLU A 270 -18.50 25.64 33.59
C GLU A 270 -19.59 26.65 33.19
N ASN A 271 -19.23 27.70 32.44
CA ASN A 271 -20.15 28.72 31.93
C ASN A 271 -20.60 28.46 30.47
N ASP A 272 -20.49 27.22 29.98
CA ASP A 272 -20.87 26.81 28.61
C ASP A 272 -20.13 27.53 27.46
N LEU A 273 -19.00 28.19 27.74
CA LEU A 273 -18.14 28.88 26.76
C LEU A 273 -17.13 27.91 26.11
N PHE A 274 -17.65 26.81 25.54
CA PHE A 274 -16.82 25.74 24.99
C PHE A 274 -15.96 26.20 23.81
N SER A 275 -16.48 27.08 22.94
CA SER A 275 -15.76 27.55 21.75
C SER A 275 -14.55 28.40 22.11
N GLU A 276 -14.75 29.30 23.07
CA GLU A 276 -13.72 30.18 23.60
C GLU A 276 -12.66 29.37 24.37
N ALA A 277 -13.08 28.35 25.13
CA ALA A 277 -12.14 27.45 25.82
C ALA A 277 -11.28 26.67 24.81
N LEU A 278 -11.88 26.18 23.72
CA LEU A 278 -11.17 25.48 22.66
C LEU A 278 -10.20 26.39 21.90
N ASP A 279 -10.61 27.63 21.60
CA ASP A 279 -9.77 28.62 20.94
C ASP A 279 -8.58 29.03 21.83
N SER A 280 -8.80 29.20 23.14
CA SER A 280 -7.73 29.44 24.12
C SER A 280 -6.69 28.31 24.16
N ILE A 281 -7.14 27.05 24.12
CA ILE A 281 -6.22 25.92 23.97
C ILE A 281 -5.48 26.03 22.64
N ARG A 282 -6.19 26.20 21.51
CA ARG A 282 -5.58 26.26 20.18
C ARG A 282 -4.46 27.30 20.10
N ASP A 283 -4.69 28.49 20.65
CA ASP A 283 -3.76 29.61 20.56
C ASP A 283 -2.52 29.43 21.47
N THR A 284 -2.57 28.48 22.41
CA THR A 284 -1.49 28.14 23.35
C THR A 284 -0.77 26.83 22.99
N LEU A 285 -1.16 26.10 21.94
CA LEU A 285 -0.53 24.84 21.55
C LEU A 285 0.83 25.06 20.88
N PHE A 286 1.90 24.85 21.64
CA PHE A 286 3.27 24.76 21.14
C PHE A 286 3.88 23.36 21.36
N PRO A 287 4.94 22.99 20.61
CA PRO A 287 5.65 21.72 20.78
C PRO A 287 6.04 21.44 22.24
N GLY A 288 5.73 20.23 22.73
CA GLY A 288 6.09 19.77 24.08
C GLY A 288 5.12 20.20 25.20
N LEU A 289 4.13 21.05 24.92
CA LEU A 289 3.08 21.42 25.86
C LEU A 289 1.87 20.48 25.77
N LEU A 290 1.40 20.02 26.93
CA LEU A 290 0.19 19.24 27.09
C LEU A 290 -0.83 20.02 27.93
N PRO A 291 -1.92 20.56 27.33
CA PRO A 291 -3.03 21.15 28.07
C PRO A 291 -3.65 20.12 29.02
N PRO A 292 -4.20 20.48 30.19
CA PRO A 292 -4.80 19.51 31.11
C PRO A 292 -5.84 18.63 30.41
N ALA A 293 -5.64 17.30 30.48
CA ALA A 293 -6.47 16.33 29.75
C ALA A 293 -7.97 16.46 30.08
N VAL A 294 -8.29 16.81 31.34
CA VAL A 294 -9.66 16.99 31.83
C VAL A 294 -10.45 17.99 30.97
N TYR A 295 -9.85 19.12 30.59
CA TYR A 295 -10.54 20.13 29.79
C TYR A 295 -10.81 19.66 28.35
N LEU A 296 -9.84 18.97 27.73
CA LEU A 296 -10.04 18.38 26.41
C LEU A 296 -11.05 17.23 26.44
N VAL A 297 -11.10 16.45 27.50
CA VAL A 297 -12.13 15.42 27.70
C VAL A 297 -13.52 16.05 27.78
N SER A 298 -13.68 17.16 28.51
CA SER A 298 -14.95 17.90 28.55
C SER A 298 -15.34 18.50 27.19
N LEU A 299 -14.38 19.04 26.43
CA LEU A 299 -14.62 19.55 25.08
C LEU A 299 -15.00 18.44 24.09
N LEU A 300 -14.35 17.28 24.21
CA LEU A 300 -14.69 16.09 23.44
C LEU A 300 -16.07 15.55 23.82
N GLU A 301 -16.43 15.57 25.09
CA GLU A 301 -17.77 15.20 25.55
C GLU A 301 -18.84 16.11 24.94
N HIS A 302 -18.63 17.43 24.98
CA HIS A 302 -19.52 18.40 24.32
C HIS A 302 -19.68 18.11 22.81
N ALA A 303 -18.57 17.78 22.12
CA ALA A 303 -18.60 17.40 20.71
C ALA A 303 -19.43 16.14 20.44
N LEU A 304 -19.23 15.10 21.26
CA LEU A 304 -19.88 13.79 21.11
C LEU A 304 -21.36 13.81 21.51
N GLN A 305 -21.83 14.81 22.26
CA GLN A 305 -23.25 15.00 22.57
C GLN A 305 -24.09 15.48 21.38
N GLY A 306 -23.48 15.81 20.24
CA GLY A 306 -24.20 16.25 19.03
C GLY A 306 -24.78 17.67 19.09
N LYS A 307 -24.45 18.45 20.15
CA LYS A 307 -24.89 19.84 20.34
C LYS A 307 -23.90 20.87 19.76
N ALA A 308 -22.70 20.44 19.43
CA ALA A 308 -21.63 21.31 18.96
C ALA A 308 -21.84 21.81 17.52
N SER A 309 -21.39 23.04 17.24
CA SER A 309 -21.43 23.61 15.89
C SER A 309 -20.41 22.96 14.96
N ALA A 310 -20.65 22.98 13.64
CA ALA A 310 -19.68 22.48 12.66
C ALA A 310 -18.32 23.19 12.72
N VAL A 311 -18.31 24.47 13.12
CA VAL A 311 -17.07 25.26 13.33
C VAL A 311 -16.30 24.72 14.54
N PHE A 312 -17.00 24.46 15.65
CA PHE A 312 -16.40 23.87 16.85
C PHE A 312 -15.78 22.50 16.53
N LEU A 313 -16.51 21.62 15.84
CA LEU A 313 -16.04 20.28 15.48
C LEU A 313 -14.75 20.33 14.64
N ARG A 314 -14.71 21.23 13.64
CA ARG A 314 -13.51 21.44 12.82
C ARG A 314 -12.33 21.97 13.65
N ASN A 315 -12.57 22.94 14.53
CA ASN A 315 -11.53 23.49 15.40
C ASN A 315 -11.00 22.42 16.38
N LEU A 316 -11.88 21.55 16.89
CA LEU A 316 -11.51 20.46 17.78
C LEU A 316 -10.61 19.45 17.06
N GLN A 317 -10.98 19.08 15.83
CA GLN A 317 -10.15 18.22 14.99
C GLN A 317 -8.75 18.83 14.77
N GLN A 318 -8.66 20.13 14.51
CA GLN A 318 -7.38 20.83 14.34
C GLN A 318 -6.54 20.82 15.63
N VAL A 319 -7.16 21.03 16.79
CA VAL A 319 -6.52 20.95 18.11
C VAL A 319 -5.97 19.55 18.35
N LEU A 320 -6.76 18.49 18.12
CA LEU A 320 -6.34 17.11 18.30
C LEU A 320 -5.19 16.71 17.36
N GLN A 321 -5.23 17.15 16.09
CA GLN A 321 -4.14 16.92 15.15
C GLN A 321 -2.87 17.67 15.54
N SER A 322 -3.00 18.92 16.01
CA SER A 322 -1.87 19.73 16.48
C SER A 322 -1.24 19.14 17.74
N LEU A 323 -2.04 18.60 18.66
CA LEU A 323 -1.57 17.88 19.85
C LEU A 323 -0.70 16.69 19.47
N LEU A 324 -1.14 15.86 18.52
CA LEU A 324 -0.35 14.73 18.03
C LEU A 324 0.94 15.17 17.35
N LEU A 325 0.90 16.23 16.53
CA LEU A 325 2.08 16.76 15.83
C LEU A 325 3.12 17.32 16.80
N ASN A 326 2.65 18.07 17.81
CA ASN A 326 3.48 18.75 18.80
C ASN A 326 3.99 17.82 19.91
N ASN A 327 3.28 16.71 20.14
CA ASN A 327 3.56 15.76 21.22
C ASN A 327 3.37 14.31 20.73
N PRO A 328 4.19 13.80 19.79
CA PRO A 328 4.05 12.43 19.30
C PRO A 328 4.33 11.40 20.40
N SER A 329 3.37 10.50 20.66
CA SER A 329 3.48 9.52 21.77
C SER A 329 4.69 8.60 21.62
N TRP A 330 5.07 8.27 20.38
CA TRP A 330 6.16 7.37 20.06
C TRP A 330 7.56 7.97 20.24
N LEU A 331 7.68 9.27 20.49
CA LEU A 331 8.93 9.90 20.92
C LEU A 331 9.03 10.00 22.46
N PHE A 332 7.91 10.12 23.18
CA PHE A 332 7.86 10.26 24.66
C PHE A 332 6.83 9.34 25.34
N PRO A 333 7.02 8.02 25.26
CA PRO A 333 5.97 7.03 25.50
C PRO A 333 5.45 6.89 26.93
N ASN A 334 6.05 7.49 27.96
CA ASN A 334 5.52 7.31 29.33
C ASN A 334 4.55 8.42 29.73
N THR A 335 4.98 9.69 29.65
CA THR A 335 4.13 10.84 30.03
C THR A 335 3.06 11.11 28.98
N VAL A 336 3.44 11.12 27.71
CA VAL A 336 2.55 11.45 26.59
C VAL A 336 1.55 10.33 26.35
N LYS A 337 1.93 9.06 26.53
CA LYS A 337 0.97 7.96 26.48
C LYS A 337 -0.07 8.03 27.58
N LYS A 338 0.32 8.26 28.84
CA LYS A 338 -0.65 8.39 29.95
C LYS A 338 -1.66 9.50 29.66
N TYR A 339 -1.16 10.61 29.10
CA TYR A 339 -1.99 11.70 28.64
C TYR A 339 -2.99 11.28 27.56
N PHE A 340 -2.54 10.65 26.48
CA PHE A 340 -3.44 10.22 25.40
C PHE A 340 -4.33 9.04 25.79
N ALA A 341 -3.93 8.17 26.72
CA ALA A 341 -4.80 7.15 27.28
C ALA A 341 -5.96 7.77 28.07
N GLN A 342 -5.74 8.91 28.72
CA GLN A 342 -6.81 9.67 29.39
C GLN A 342 -7.74 10.38 28.40
N LEU A 343 -7.19 10.92 27.31
CA LEU A 343 -7.91 11.69 26.31
C LEU A 343 -8.70 10.79 25.33
N LEU A 344 -8.08 9.72 24.85
CA LEU A 344 -8.62 8.81 23.82
C LEU A 344 -9.40 7.66 24.47
N GLN A 345 -10.39 8.00 25.27
CA GLN A 345 -11.37 7.07 25.82
C GLN A 345 -12.73 7.77 25.85
N CYS A 346 -13.79 6.99 25.99
CA CYS A 346 -15.13 7.56 26.12
C CYS A 346 -15.19 8.48 27.37
N PRO A 347 -15.58 9.76 27.23
CA PRO A 347 -15.66 10.70 28.35
C PRO A 347 -16.61 10.24 29.47
N GLN A 348 -17.67 9.51 29.11
CA GLN A 348 -18.68 9.04 30.07
C GLN A 348 -18.26 7.77 30.80
N CYS A 349 -17.93 6.69 30.06
CA CYS A 349 -17.69 5.40 30.68
C CYS A 349 -16.23 5.15 31.09
N LYS A 350 -15.27 5.89 30.52
CA LYS A 350 -13.83 5.82 30.84
C LYS A 350 -13.27 4.39 30.86
N ARG A 351 -13.76 3.53 29.96
CA ARG A 351 -13.37 2.11 29.86
C ARG A 351 -12.10 1.88 29.02
N GLY A 352 -11.36 2.95 28.70
CA GLY A 352 -10.16 2.90 27.87
C GLY A 352 -10.42 3.01 26.35
N LEU A 353 -9.34 2.89 25.59
CA LEU A 353 -9.31 3.17 24.15
C LEU A 353 -10.01 2.11 23.30
N TRP A 354 -9.84 0.81 23.57
CA TRP A 354 -10.51 -0.22 22.77
C TRP A 354 -12.05 -0.08 22.78
N PRO A 355 -12.74 0.00 23.94
CA PRO A 355 -14.19 0.21 23.96
C PRO A 355 -14.63 1.52 23.31
N PHE A 356 -13.75 2.53 23.28
CA PHE A 356 -14.00 3.78 22.59
C PHE A 356 -13.94 3.62 21.07
N ILE A 357 -12.93 2.91 20.54
CA ILE A 357 -12.84 2.53 19.11
C ILE A 357 -14.09 1.74 18.68
N GLU A 358 -14.48 0.74 19.46
CA GLU A 358 -15.67 -0.07 19.21
C GLU A 358 -16.93 0.79 19.18
N THR A 359 -17.09 1.71 20.14
CA THR A 359 -18.23 2.65 20.17
C THR A 359 -18.24 3.58 18.94
N ILE A 360 -17.09 4.10 18.52
CA ILE A 360 -16.97 4.96 17.34
C ILE A 360 -17.47 4.23 16.08
N ILE A 361 -17.00 3.00 15.87
CA ILE A 361 -17.35 2.20 14.69
C ILE A 361 -18.83 1.83 14.73
N SER A 362 -19.31 1.29 15.85
CA SER A 362 -20.70 0.90 16.04
C SER A 362 -21.66 2.08 15.83
N TYR A 363 -21.33 3.27 16.35
CA TYR A 363 -22.14 4.46 16.14
C TYR A 363 -22.24 4.85 14.66
N CYS A 364 -21.12 4.84 13.93
CA CYS A 364 -21.15 5.15 12.50
C CYS A 364 -21.99 4.17 11.69
N MET A 365 -22.02 2.90 12.10
CA MET A 365 -22.83 1.86 11.47
C MET A 365 -24.31 1.88 11.91
N SER A 366 -24.70 2.79 12.80
CA SER A 366 -26.01 2.78 13.47
C SER A 366 -26.30 1.47 14.21
N SER A 367 -25.26 0.83 14.75
CA SER A 367 -25.36 -0.38 15.56
C SER A 367 -25.65 -0.06 17.02
N GLU A 368 -26.44 -0.90 17.69
CA GLU A 368 -26.74 -0.80 19.13
C GLU A 368 -25.54 -1.14 20.03
N ALA A 369 -24.44 -1.64 19.46
CA ALA A 369 -23.23 -2.05 20.18
C ALA A 369 -22.33 -0.86 20.59
N THR A 370 -22.91 0.14 21.25
CA THR A 370 -22.19 1.29 21.83
C THR A 370 -22.03 1.11 23.34
N CYS A 371 -21.03 1.74 23.95
CA CYS A 371 -20.81 1.58 25.40
C CYS A 371 -21.94 2.14 26.28
N HIS A 372 -22.75 3.05 25.74
CA HIS A 372 -23.98 3.61 26.30
C HIS A 372 -24.83 4.20 25.15
N PRO A 373 -26.11 4.54 25.36
CA PRO A 373 -26.91 5.24 24.37
C PRO A 373 -26.23 6.54 23.93
N LEU A 374 -26.16 6.76 22.62
CA LEU A 374 -25.57 7.95 22.00
C LEU A 374 -26.67 8.82 21.37
N PRO A 375 -26.40 10.12 21.12
CA PRO A 375 -27.39 11.04 20.56
C PRO A 375 -27.92 10.55 19.20
N GLY A 376 -29.24 10.61 19.01
CA GLY A 376 -29.91 10.37 17.73
C GLY A 376 -30.59 11.64 17.20
N PRO A 377 -30.71 11.82 15.86
CA PRO A 377 -30.15 11.00 14.77
C PRO A 377 -28.66 11.28 14.52
N ALA A 378 -27.97 10.33 13.87
CA ALA A 378 -26.55 10.45 13.52
C ALA A 378 -26.32 11.51 12.44
N LEU A 379 -26.19 12.77 12.87
CA LEU A 379 -25.94 13.89 11.96
C LEU A 379 -24.63 13.68 11.17
N PRO A 380 -24.57 14.06 9.88
CA PRO A 380 -23.37 13.85 9.06
C PRO A 380 -22.08 14.45 9.65
N SER A 381 -22.18 15.59 10.34
CA SER A 381 -21.04 16.21 11.02
C SER A 381 -20.54 15.40 12.22
N LEU A 382 -21.43 14.74 12.94
CA LEU A 382 -21.08 13.89 14.08
C LEU A 382 -20.49 12.56 13.59
N LEU A 383 -21.05 11.96 12.55
CA LEU A 383 -20.46 10.79 11.86
C LEU A 383 -19.03 11.08 11.38
N ARG A 384 -18.82 12.26 10.78
CA ARG A 384 -17.49 12.70 10.35
C ARG A 384 -16.53 12.88 11.53
N LEU A 385 -16.97 13.48 12.65
CA LEU A 385 -16.16 13.55 13.88
C LEU A 385 -15.72 12.15 14.34
N HIS A 386 -16.65 11.19 14.39
CA HIS A 386 -16.34 9.81 14.78
C HIS A 386 -15.30 9.17 13.85
N SER A 387 -15.46 9.30 12.53
CA SER A 387 -14.47 8.85 11.55
C SER A 387 -13.11 9.55 11.74
N ASP A 388 -13.09 10.86 11.98
CA ASP A 388 -11.86 11.64 12.22
C ASP A 388 -11.13 11.22 13.50
N LEU A 389 -11.87 10.86 14.56
CA LEU A 389 -11.31 10.30 15.79
C LEU A 389 -10.68 8.93 15.56
N LEU A 390 -11.31 8.06 14.76
CA LEU A 390 -10.73 6.77 14.38
C LEU A 390 -9.45 6.96 13.55
N ALA A 391 -9.46 7.92 12.62
CA ALA A 391 -8.28 8.27 11.81
C ALA A 391 -7.13 8.80 12.68
N LEU A 392 -7.44 9.60 13.70
CA LEU A 392 -6.45 10.09 14.67
C LEU A 392 -5.82 8.93 15.45
N VAL A 393 -6.64 8.01 15.98
CA VAL A 393 -6.16 6.81 16.69
C VAL A 393 -5.27 5.95 15.80
N LEU A 394 -5.67 5.73 14.54
CA LEU A 394 -4.85 5.00 13.57
C LEU A 394 -3.49 5.67 13.36
N LYS A 395 -3.42 7.02 13.26
CA LYS A 395 -2.15 7.73 13.15
C LYS A 395 -1.24 7.53 14.36
N PHE A 396 -1.80 7.44 15.58
CA PHE A 396 -1.02 7.08 16.77
C PHE A 396 -0.36 5.72 16.60
N PHE A 397 -1.14 4.71 16.21
CA PHE A 397 -0.64 3.35 16.02
C PHE A 397 0.40 3.26 14.90
N GLN A 398 0.19 3.95 13.79
CA GLN A 398 1.15 3.99 12.67
C GLN A 398 2.48 4.66 13.08
N GLY A 399 2.43 5.73 13.87
CA GLY A 399 3.62 6.40 14.40
C GLY A 399 4.39 5.53 15.39
N GLU A 400 3.70 4.78 16.27
CA GLU A 400 4.31 3.81 17.18
C GLU A 400 4.97 2.62 16.46
N LEU A 401 4.36 2.12 15.38
CA LEU A 401 5.00 1.13 14.53
C LEU A 401 6.21 1.71 13.78
N HIS A 402 6.11 2.97 13.32
CA HIS A 402 7.21 3.66 12.66
C HIS A 402 8.43 3.81 13.57
N SER A 403 8.25 4.18 14.84
CA SER A 403 9.38 4.38 15.76
C SER A 403 10.18 3.09 15.99
N ILE A 404 9.50 1.95 16.16
CA ILE A 404 10.15 0.64 16.31
C ILE A 404 10.87 0.26 15.02
N THR A 405 10.19 0.43 13.88
CA THR A 405 10.73 0.13 12.56
C THR A 405 11.99 0.94 12.24
N ALA A 406 11.97 2.25 12.53
CA ALA A 406 13.07 3.16 12.28
C ALA A 406 14.23 2.96 13.26
N GLY A 407 13.94 2.58 14.51
CA GLY A 407 14.94 2.15 15.49
C GLY A 407 15.69 0.89 15.04
N ASP A 408 14.98 -0.11 14.55
CA ASP A 408 15.55 -1.37 14.06
C ASP A 408 16.34 -1.21 12.75
N SER A 409 15.92 -0.30 11.87
CA SER A 409 16.58 -0.03 10.59
C SER A 409 17.78 0.91 10.70
N GLY A 410 18.08 1.44 11.88
CA GLY A 410 19.17 2.41 12.10
C GLY A 410 18.93 3.79 11.47
N LEU A 411 17.69 4.09 11.03
CA LEU A 411 17.32 5.35 10.38
C LEU A 411 17.28 6.54 11.36
N LEU A 412 17.03 6.27 12.65
CA LEU A 412 17.04 7.25 13.74
C LEU A 412 18.34 7.14 14.57
N LYS A 413 19.51 7.33 13.94
CA LYS A 413 20.77 7.56 14.67
C LYS A 413 20.89 9.03 15.06
N GLY A 414 20.17 9.44 16.10
CA GLY A 414 20.35 10.76 16.71
C GLY A 414 19.04 11.47 17.06
N ALA A 415 18.36 10.96 18.09
CA ALA A 415 17.45 11.71 18.97
C ALA A 415 16.83 10.71 19.93
N GLY A 416 17.46 10.46 21.09
CA GLY A 416 16.80 9.91 22.28
C GLY A 416 15.83 8.72 22.14
N VAL A 417 15.92 7.88 21.09
CA VAL A 417 15.01 6.74 20.90
C VAL A 417 15.35 5.70 21.95
N SER A 418 14.67 5.80 23.09
CA SER A 418 14.74 4.77 24.12
C SER A 418 14.19 3.48 23.51
N GLN A 419 14.96 2.39 23.61
CA GLN A 419 14.47 1.04 23.36
C GLN A 419 13.51 0.68 24.50
N LEU A 420 12.29 1.20 24.46
CA LEU A 420 11.30 0.90 25.49
C LEU A 420 10.78 -0.53 25.36
N PRO A 421 10.41 -1.17 26.48
CA PRO A 421 9.58 -2.37 26.45
C PRO A 421 8.26 -2.08 25.73
N ALA A 422 7.69 -3.10 25.08
CA ALA A 422 6.44 -2.99 24.31
C ALA A 422 5.28 -2.36 25.10
N SER A 423 5.28 -2.50 26.43
CA SER A 423 4.32 -1.87 27.34
C SER A 423 4.33 -0.34 27.32
N GLY A 424 5.34 0.30 26.73
CA GLY A 424 5.42 1.76 26.56
C GLY A 424 4.50 2.33 25.48
N TYR A 425 3.85 1.50 24.66
CA TYR A 425 3.06 1.95 23.51
C TYR A 425 1.54 1.91 23.78
N LEU A 426 0.80 2.91 23.29
CA LEU A 426 -0.65 2.97 23.39
C LEU A 426 -1.30 1.82 22.59
N LEU A 427 -0.71 1.48 21.45
CA LEU A 427 -1.08 0.33 20.63
C LEU A 427 -1.07 -0.96 21.44
N TYR A 428 0.03 -1.22 22.18
CA TYR A 428 0.15 -2.44 22.96
C TYR A 428 -0.92 -2.51 24.07
N GLU A 429 -1.11 -1.44 24.84
CA GLU A 429 -2.14 -1.40 25.89
C GLU A 429 -3.57 -1.51 25.35
N THR A 430 -3.81 -1.06 24.13
CA THR A 430 -5.15 -1.15 23.51
C THR A 430 -5.50 -2.57 23.13
N PHE A 431 -4.53 -3.33 22.60
CA PHE A 431 -4.81 -4.63 21.99
C PHE A 431 -4.40 -5.82 22.83
N TRP A 432 -3.48 -5.69 23.78
CA TRP A 432 -2.98 -6.82 24.56
C TRP A 432 -2.97 -6.56 26.06
N THR A 433 -3.48 -7.54 26.79
CA THR A 433 -3.20 -7.66 28.22
C THR A 433 -1.83 -8.34 28.43
N VAL A 434 -1.32 -8.28 29.66
CA VAL A 434 -0.09 -8.99 30.06
C VAL A 434 -0.18 -10.50 29.78
N TRP A 435 -1.39 -11.07 29.79
CA TRP A 435 -1.63 -12.50 29.57
C TRP A 435 -1.77 -12.90 28.09
N GLU A 436 -2.02 -11.93 27.20
CA GLU A 436 -2.27 -12.18 25.78
C GLU A 436 -1.06 -11.87 24.88
N HIS A 437 0.04 -11.36 25.44
CA HIS A 437 1.19 -10.86 24.68
C HIS A 437 1.81 -11.88 23.71
N SER A 438 1.70 -13.18 23.99
CA SER A 438 2.27 -14.25 23.18
C SER A 438 1.44 -14.63 21.95
N THR A 439 0.28 -14.00 21.72
CA THR A 439 -0.57 -14.28 20.56
C THR A 439 -1.04 -12.99 19.90
N PRO A 440 -1.05 -12.89 18.55
CA PRO A 440 -1.65 -11.75 17.89
C PRO A 440 -3.18 -11.77 17.99
N LEU A 441 -3.79 -12.88 18.39
CA LEU A 441 -5.24 -13.09 18.43
C LEU A 441 -5.83 -12.81 19.82
N SER A 442 -5.59 -11.61 20.34
CA SER A 442 -6.19 -11.15 21.60
C SER A 442 -7.70 -10.94 21.47
N ARG A 443 -8.40 -10.72 22.59
CA ARG A 443 -9.83 -10.37 22.57
C ARG A 443 -10.12 -9.14 21.70
N ALA A 444 -9.31 -8.08 21.82
CA ALA A 444 -9.46 -6.86 21.05
C ALA A 444 -9.23 -7.11 19.54
N VAL A 445 -8.21 -7.90 19.18
CA VAL A 445 -7.96 -8.22 17.76
C VAL A 445 -9.07 -9.07 17.14
N LYS A 446 -9.63 -10.04 17.89
CA LYS A 446 -10.81 -10.80 17.44
C LYS A 446 -12.01 -9.89 17.17
N GLN A 447 -12.27 -8.92 18.05
CA GLN A 447 -13.35 -7.95 17.83
C GLN A 447 -13.04 -7.00 16.66
N LEU A 448 -11.78 -6.58 16.47
CA LEU A 448 -11.37 -5.79 15.30
C LEU A 448 -11.65 -6.52 13.99
N VAL A 449 -11.31 -7.82 13.91
CA VAL A 449 -11.62 -8.66 12.74
C VAL A 449 -13.12 -8.75 12.53
N LYS A 450 -13.90 -8.96 13.58
CA LYS A 450 -15.37 -9.01 13.48
C LYS A 450 -15.95 -7.69 12.94
N LEU A 451 -15.52 -6.55 13.50
CA LEU A 451 -15.96 -5.22 13.06
C LEU A 451 -15.54 -4.94 11.61
N LEU A 452 -14.33 -5.33 11.21
CA LEU A 452 -13.86 -5.19 9.82
C LEU A 452 -14.77 -5.92 8.83
N VAL A 453 -15.18 -7.16 9.14
CA VAL A 453 -16.10 -7.92 8.29
C VAL A 453 -17.49 -7.25 8.27
N GLN A 454 -18.01 -6.84 9.43
CA GLN A 454 -19.31 -6.16 9.53
C GLN A 454 -19.34 -4.84 8.75
N VAL A 455 -18.29 -4.02 8.84
CA VAL A 455 -18.15 -2.78 8.07
C VAL A 455 -18.09 -3.07 6.57
N SER A 456 -17.35 -4.11 6.17
CA SER A 456 -17.23 -4.49 4.75
C SER A 456 -18.59 -4.89 4.15
N LEU A 457 -19.45 -5.55 4.93
CA LEU A 457 -20.82 -5.86 4.52
C LEU A 457 -21.69 -4.61 4.52
N TRP A 458 -21.66 -3.82 5.58
CA TRP A 458 -22.43 -2.59 5.73
C TRP A 458 -22.15 -1.54 4.64
N GLU A 459 -20.90 -1.44 4.17
CA GLU A 459 -20.55 -0.56 3.03
C GLU A 459 -21.16 -1.04 1.70
N MET A 460 -21.53 -2.33 1.60
CA MET A 460 -22.05 -2.97 0.38
C MET A 460 -23.56 -3.26 0.41
N GLU A 461 -24.19 -3.24 1.59
CA GLU A 461 -25.62 -3.57 1.79
C GLU A 461 -26.60 -2.58 1.13
N VAL A 462 -26.16 -1.36 0.79
CA VAL A 462 -27.06 -0.32 0.27
C VAL A 462 -27.14 -0.32 -1.24
N GLU A 463 -28.36 -0.37 -1.78
CA GLU A 463 -28.64 -0.25 -3.21
C GLU A 463 -28.55 1.20 -3.71
N ASP A 464 -28.91 2.18 -2.87
CA ASP A 464 -28.78 3.60 -3.20
C ASP A 464 -27.31 4.03 -3.27
N GLU A 465 -26.88 4.46 -4.46
CA GLU A 465 -25.49 4.84 -4.70
C GLU A 465 -25.08 6.08 -3.89
N THR A 466 -26.00 7.01 -3.60
CA THR A 466 -25.65 8.23 -2.85
C THR A 466 -25.39 7.94 -1.38
N GLU A 467 -26.20 7.06 -0.78
CA GLU A 467 -25.97 6.58 0.57
C GLU A 467 -24.73 5.69 0.64
N ARG A 468 -24.49 4.84 -0.36
CA ARG A 468 -23.26 4.05 -0.46
C ARG A 468 -22.03 4.95 -0.53
N GLU A 469 -22.04 5.97 -1.37
CA GLU A 469 -20.96 6.97 -1.46
C GLU A 469 -20.76 7.66 -0.10
N ALA A 470 -21.84 8.07 0.57
CA ALA A 470 -21.76 8.70 1.90
C ALA A 470 -21.16 7.77 2.97
N ARG A 471 -21.48 6.47 2.95
CA ARG A 471 -20.85 5.46 3.84
C ARG A 471 -19.37 5.31 3.53
N GLN A 472 -19.01 5.23 2.25
CA GLN A 472 -17.62 5.13 1.79
C GLN A 472 -16.78 6.37 2.12
N GLU A 473 -17.38 7.56 2.17
CA GLU A 473 -16.71 8.79 2.61
C GLU A 473 -16.19 8.69 4.06
N LEU A 474 -16.79 7.85 4.91
CA LEU A 474 -16.31 7.62 6.28
C LEU A 474 -15.04 6.77 6.33
N ARG A 475 -14.71 6.04 5.25
CA ARG A 475 -13.49 5.22 5.09
C ARG A 475 -13.23 4.23 6.25
N LEU A 476 -14.29 3.71 6.87
CA LEU A 476 -14.17 2.83 8.03
C LEU A 476 -13.46 1.53 7.66
N GLY A 477 -13.85 0.87 6.57
CA GLY A 477 -13.24 -0.39 6.15
C GLY A 477 -11.73 -0.26 5.90
N GLU A 478 -11.31 0.84 5.25
CA GLU A 478 -9.90 1.15 5.01
C GLU A 478 -9.13 1.34 6.32
N MET A 479 -9.67 2.15 7.24
CA MET A 479 -9.00 2.43 8.52
C MET A 479 -8.88 1.18 9.40
N LEU A 480 -9.89 0.30 9.43
CA LEU A 480 -9.82 -0.94 10.20
C LEU A 480 -8.81 -1.94 9.60
N LEU A 481 -8.70 -1.98 8.28
CA LEU A 481 -7.73 -2.83 7.59
C LEU A 481 -6.29 -2.35 7.81
N ASP A 482 -6.09 -1.02 7.77
CA ASP A 482 -4.83 -0.37 8.12
C ASP A 482 -4.48 -0.62 9.59
N MET A 483 -5.46 -0.48 10.49
CA MET A 483 -5.29 -0.75 11.93
C MET A 483 -4.89 -2.20 12.18
N LEU A 484 -5.59 -3.17 11.58
CA LEU A 484 -5.25 -4.58 11.70
C LEU A 484 -3.83 -4.86 11.18
N SER A 485 -3.45 -4.26 10.06
CA SER A 485 -2.11 -4.43 9.48
C SER A 485 -1.02 -3.84 10.38
N VAL A 486 -1.26 -2.67 10.97
CA VAL A 486 -0.33 -2.03 11.91
C VAL A 486 -0.17 -2.86 13.18
N VAL A 487 -1.29 -3.34 13.75
CA VAL A 487 -1.32 -4.21 14.93
C VAL A 487 -0.54 -5.50 14.68
N VAL A 488 -0.77 -6.16 13.55
CA VAL A 488 -0.10 -7.41 13.19
C VAL A 488 1.40 -7.19 12.98
N GLU A 489 1.81 -6.17 12.22
CA GLU A 489 3.24 -5.93 12.00
C GLU A 489 3.95 -5.47 13.27
N PHE A 490 3.31 -4.69 14.13
CA PHE A 490 3.84 -4.34 15.46
C PHE A 490 4.12 -5.60 16.27
N TRP A 491 3.14 -6.50 16.39
CA TRP A 491 3.32 -7.76 17.12
C TRP A 491 4.41 -8.63 16.49
N CYS A 492 4.42 -8.77 15.16
CA CYS A 492 5.48 -9.50 14.47
C CYS A 492 6.87 -8.93 14.75
N GLN A 493 7.08 -7.62 14.71
CA GLN A 493 8.38 -7.01 14.97
C GLN A 493 8.89 -7.29 16.40
N GLN A 494 7.99 -7.24 17.39
CA GLN A 494 8.32 -7.53 18.79
C GLN A 494 8.74 -9.00 19.00
N HIS A 495 8.10 -9.94 18.31
CA HIS A 495 8.29 -11.37 18.58
C HIS A 495 9.19 -12.09 17.58
N LEU A 496 9.42 -11.55 16.37
CA LEU A 496 10.17 -12.25 15.32
C LEU A 496 11.63 -12.51 15.71
N LYS A 497 12.27 -11.57 16.41
CA LYS A 497 13.65 -11.74 16.92
C LYS A 497 13.73 -12.76 18.06
N LEU A 498 12.63 -12.96 18.79
CA LEU A 498 12.57 -13.82 19.97
C LEU A 498 12.20 -15.26 19.59
N ASN A 499 11.17 -15.44 18.76
CA ASN A 499 10.65 -16.75 18.39
C ASN A 499 9.91 -16.69 17.05
N ARG A 500 10.59 -17.09 15.98
CA ARG A 500 10.01 -17.16 14.63
C ARG A 500 8.81 -18.10 14.53
N ASN A 501 8.88 -19.28 15.17
CA ASN A 501 7.80 -20.27 15.12
C ASN A 501 6.53 -19.76 15.81
N LEU A 502 6.68 -18.98 16.87
CA LEU A 502 5.55 -18.31 17.53
C LEU A 502 4.86 -17.34 16.56
N VAL A 503 5.64 -16.55 15.82
CA VAL A 503 5.10 -15.61 14.84
C VAL A 503 4.38 -16.32 13.70
N GLU A 504 4.98 -17.37 13.13
CA GLU A 504 4.38 -18.16 12.05
C GLU A 504 3.07 -18.81 12.50
N LYS A 505 3.03 -19.41 13.70
CA LYS A 505 1.81 -19.98 14.27
C LYS A 505 0.76 -18.90 14.54
N GLY A 506 1.13 -17.79 15.18
CA GLY A 506 0.20 -16.72 15.51
C GLY A 506 -0.45 -16.09 14.26
N LEU A 507 0.32 -15.90 13.19
CA LEU A 507 -0.20 -15.43 11.90
C LEU A 507 -1.17 -16.44 11.27
N LYS A 508 -0.86 -17.74 11.36
CA LYS A 508 -1.77 -18.80 10.91
C LYS A 508 -3.09 -18.79 11.69
N ASP A 509 -3.02 -18.76 13.02
CA ASP A 509 -4.19 -18.75 13.90
C ASP A 509 -5.08 -17.50 13.64
N LEU A 510 -4.47 -16.33 13.42
CA LEU A 510 -5.20 -15.11 13.06
C LEU A 510 -5.85 -15.21 11.68
N ALA A 511 -5.13 -15.73 10.68
CA ALA A 511 -5.67 -15.89 9.34
C ALA A 511 -6.85 -16.88 9.29
N GLU A 512 -6.77 -17.97 10.05
CA GLU A 512 -7.86 -18.92 10.22
C GLU A 512 -9.06 -18.26 10.89
N HIS A 513 -8.84 -17.43 11.91
CA HIS A 513 -9.92 -16.65 12.52
C HIS A 513 -10.60 -15.71 11.52
N VAL A 514 -9.83 -14.98 10.70
CA VAL A 514 -10.37 -14.12 9.64
C VAL A 514 -11.22 -14.95 8.66
N ALA A 515 -10.70 -16.08 8.18
CA ALA A 515 -11.43 -16.95 7.27
C ALA A 515 -12.75 -17.47 7.88
N VAL A 516 -12.72 -17.90 9.14
CA VAL A 516 -13.92 -18.33 9.86
C VAL A 516 -14.94 -17.19 9.97
N CYS A 517 -14.52 -15.99 10.41
CA CYS A 517 -15.40 -14.83 10.53
C CYS A 517 -16.03 -14.42 9.19
N THR A 518 -15.27 -14.50 8.10
CA THR A 518 -15.82 -14.22 6.77
C THR A 518 -16.78 -15.29 6.27
N SER A 519 -16.55 -16.55 6.63
CA SER A 519 -17.40 -17.66 6.23
C SER A 519 -18.74 -17.69 6.97
N SER A 520 -18.76 -17.29 8.25
CA SER A 520 -19.95 -17.32 9.10
C SER A 520 -20.96 -16.20 8.82
N GLN A 521 -20.54 -15.15 8.09
CA GLN A 521 -21.42 -14.04 7.70
C GLN A 521 -21.82 -14.10 6.22
N ASP A 522 -21.61 -15.24 5.54
CA ASP A 522 -21.89 -15.46 4.11
C ASP A 522 -21.41 -14.32 3.20
N VAL A 523 -20.21 -13.81 3.50
CA VAL A 523 -19.57 -12.74 2.73
C VAL A 523 -19.34 -13.20 1.29
N SER A 524 -19.76 -12.38 0.32
CA SER A 524 -19.60 -12.72 -1.10
C SER A 524 -18.12 -12.87 -1.49
N PRO A 525 -17.78 -13.76 -2.44
CA PRO A 525 -16.40 -13.91 -2.91
C PRO A 525 -15.77 -12.60 -3.43
N ALA A 526 -16.57 -11.70 -4.00
CA ALA A 526 -16.10 -10.39 -4.47
C ALA A 526 -15.60 -9.51 -3.32
N VAL A 527 -16.35 -9.46 -2.21
CA VAL A 527 -15.94 -8.71 -1.00
C VAL A 527 -14.69 -9.32 -0.37
N LEU A 528 -14.56 -10.64 -0.37
CA LEU A 528 -13.37 -11.32 0.15
C LEU A 528 -12.12 -11.01 -0.67
N VAL A 529 -12.23 -11.02 -2.00
CA VAL A 529 -11.12 -10.67 -2.90
C VAL A 529 -10.70 -9.23 -2.67
N GLU A 530 -11.65 -8.30 -2.57
CA GLU A 530 -11.35 -6.89 -2.31
C GLU A 530 -10.70 -6.71 -0.92
N LEU A 531 -11.25 -7.31 0.13
CA LEU A 531 -10.71 -7.26 1.49
C LEU A 531 -9.25 -7.73 1.53
N VAL A 532 -8.96 -8.90 0.95
CA VAL A 532 -7.61 -9.46 0.89
C VAL A 532 -6.69 -8.61 0.02
N ALA A 533 -7.13 -8.17 -1.16
CA ALA A 533 -6.32 -7.39 -2.09
C ALA A 533 -5.86 -6.06 -1.46
N ARG A 534 -6.72 -5.45 -0.64
CA ARG A 534 -6.44 -4.17 0.03
C ARG A 534 -5.52 -4.27 1.24
N MET A 535 -5.30 -5.45 1.84
CA MET A 535 -4.54 -5.61 3.09
C MET A 535 -3.13 -5.04 3.00
N PRO A 536 -2.78 -3.94 3.70
CA PRO A 536 -1.44 -3.35 3.59
C PRO A 536 -0.29 -4.29 3.97
N SER A 537 -0.44 -5.08 5.03
CA SER A 537 0.58 -6.05 5.44
C SER A 537 0.67 -7.20 4.44
N SER A 538 1.82 -7.33 3.78
CA SER A 538 2.09 -8.46 2.86
C SER A 538 2.08 -9.83 3.54
N ARG A 539 2.50 -9.91 4.82
CA ARG A 539 2.46 -11.14 5.60
C ARG A 539 1.01 -11.55 5.85
N LEU A 540 0.23 -10.63 6.43
CA LEU A 540 -1.17 -10.86 6.73
C LEU A 540 -1.95 -11.22 5.46
N ARG A 541 -1.76 -10.45 4.38
CA ARG A 541 -2.39 -10.69 3.09
C ARG A 541 -2.16 -12.12 2.59
N LEU A 542 -0.92 -12.60 2.65
CA LEU A 542 -0.55 -13.92 2.18
C LEU A 542 -1.22 -15.02 3.02
N VAL A 543 -1.10 -14.94 4.36
CA VAL A 543 -1.67 -15.98 5.24
C VAL A 543 -3.20 -15.96 5.22
N THR A 544 -3.82 -14.78 5.10
CA THR A 544 -5.27 -14.65 4.98
C THR A 544 -5.77 -15.20 3.65
N ALA A 545 -5.10 -14.89 2.53
CA ALA A 545 -5.47 -15.45 1.22
C ALA A 545 -5.43 -16.99 1.24
N ASP A 546 -4.37 -17.56 1.82
CA ASP A 546 -4.17 -18.99 2.02
C ASP A 546 -5.28 -19.60 2.90
N ALA A 547 -5.61 -18.99 4.03
CA ALA A 547 -6.67 -19.46 4.93
C ALA A 547 -8.08 -19.35 4.32
N VAL A 548 -8.41 -18.23 3.67
CA VAL A 548 -9.70 -18.01 2.99
C VAL A 548 -9.87 -19.01 1.85
N PHE A 549 -8.82 -19.24 1.06
CA PHE A 549 -8.88 -20.22 -0.03
C PHE A 549 -9.05 -21.65 0.48
N ARG A 550 -8.34 -22.05 1.54
CA ARG A 550 -8.59 -23.36 2.19
C ARG A 550 -10.01 -23.48 2.69
N ASN A 551 -10.53 -22.47 3.39
CA ASN A 551 -11.89 -22.49 3.91
C ASN A 551 -12.92 -22.65 2.77
N LEU A 552 -12.74 -21.93 1.66
CA LEU A 552 -13.56 -22.07 0.46
C LEU A 552 -13.49 -23.49 -0.12
N CYS A 553 -12.30 -24.07 -0.23
CA CYS A 553 -12.13 -25.46 -0.70
C CYS A 553 -12.88 -26.45 0.22
N CYS A 554 -12.68 -26.34 1.53
CA CYS A 554 -13.32 -27.21 2.51
C CYS A 554 -14.85 -27.12 2.46
N ARG A 555 -15.42 -25.91 2.31
CA ARG A 555 -16.87 -25.71 2.13
C ARG A 555 -17.44 -26.39 0.87
N ASN A 556 -16.61 -26.58 -0.14
CA ASN A 556 -16.97 -27.24 -1.40
C ASN A 556 -16.52 -28.71 -1.47
N GLY A 557 -16.19 -29.33 -0.33
CA GLY A 557 -15.79 -30.74 -0.26
C GLY A 557 -14.41 -31.05 -0.88
N LEU A 558 -13.59 -30.02 -1.13
CA LEU A 558 -12.22 -30.17 -1.63
C LEU A 558 -11.26 -30.17 -0.46
N ASN A 559 -10.58 -31.30 -0.25
CA ASN A 559 -9.59 -31.41 0.80
C ASN A 559 -8.25 -30.82 0.34
N VAL A 560 -7.81 -29.75 1.00
CA VAL A 560 -6.45 -29.23 0.85
C VAL A 560 -5.77 -29.25 2.20
N GLY A 561 -4.56 -29.80 2.25
CA GLY A 561 -3.85 -29.98 3.50
C GLY A 561 -3.41 -28.68 4.18
N ASP A 562 -3.14 -28.82 5.48
CA ASP A 562 -2.75 -27.73 6.39
C ASP A 562 -1.25 -27.44 6.39
N GLU A 563 -0.50 -28.06 5.47
CA GLU A 563 0.91 -27.77 5.27
C GLU A 563 1.15 -26.28 4.96
N PRO A 564 2.31 -25.72 5.36
CA PRO A 564 2.64 -24.33 5.06
C PRO A 564 2.50 -24.01 3.57
N LEU A 565 2.10 -22.77 3.27
CA LEU A 565 2.03 -22.30 1.90
C LEU A 565 3.43 -22.38 1.25
N THR A 566 3.54 -23.22 0.22
CA THR A 566 4.76 -23.40 -0.57
C THR A 566 4.41 -23.42 -2.05
N LEU A 567 5.40 -23.17 -2.91
CA LEU A 567 5.21 -23.31 -4.35
C LEU A 567 4.70 -24.72 -4.73
N LYS A 568 5.22 -25.75 -4.05
CA LYS A 568 4.74 -27.13 -4.21
C LYS A 568 3.25 -27.25 -3.87
N LYS A 569 2.80 -26.69 -2.75
CA LYS A 569 1.37 -26.67 -2.37
C LYS A 569 0.53 -25.94 -3.41
N MET A 570 1.00 -24.78 -3.89
CA MET A 570 0.28 -24.01 -4.90
C MET A 570 0.06 -24.82 -6.19
N VAL A 571 1.11 -25.49 -6.67
CA VAL A 571 1.05 -26.26 -7.92
C VAL A 571 0.30 -27.59 -7.74
N SER A 572 0.63 -28.35 -6.70
CA SER A 572 0.13 -29.71 -6.53
C SER A 572 -1.26 -29.79 -5.88
N SER A 573 -1.65 -28.79 -5.08
CA SER A 573 -2.90 -28.82 -4.31
C SER A 573 -3.87 -27.72 -4.75
N TYR A 574 -3.40 -26.46 -4.90
CA TYR A 574 -4.30 -25.34 -5.18
C TYR A 574 -4.75 -25.22 -6.64
N LEU A 575 -3.88 -25.43 -7.62
CA LEU A 575 -4.28 -25.42 -9.03
C LEU A 575 -5.38 -26.45 -9.34
N PRO A 576 -5.26 -27.74 -8.94
CA PRO A 576 -6.33 -28.71 -9.16
C PRO A 576 -7.62 -28.37 -8.40
N ALA A 577 -7.52 -27.80 -7.20
CA ALA A 577 -8.69 -27.37 -6.44
C ALA A 577 -9.43 -26.22 -7.14
N LEU A 578 -8.70 -25.24 -7.70
CA LEU A 578 -9.27 -24.14 -8.49
C LEU A 578 -10.01 -24.64 -9.73
N GLU A 579 -9.44 -25.60 -10.47
CA GLU A 579 -10.09 -26.19 -11.65
C GLU A 579 -11.44 -26.83 -11.28
N ARG A 580 -11.47 -27.64 -10.21
CA ARG A 580 -12.70 -28.29 -9.74
C ARG A 580 -13.76 -27.31 -9.26
N LEU A 581 -13.35 -26.23 -8.58
CA LEU A 581 -14.29 -25.17 -8.17
C LEU A 581 -14.96 -24.53 -9.39
N VAL A 582 -14.18 -24.17 -10.42
CA VAL A 582 -14.71 -23.56 -11.66
C VAL A 582 -15.64 -24.52 -12.40
N GLU A 583 -15.32 -25.81 -12.44
CA GLU A 583 -16.18 -26.84 -13.04
C GLU A 583 -17.49 -27.04 -12.27
N GLY A 584 -17.46 -27.00 -10.94
CA GLY A 584 -18.63 -27.03 -10.07
C GLY A 584 -19.60 -25.87 -10.35
N PHE A 585 -19.08 -24.64 -10.37
CA PHE A 585 -19.90 -23.44 -10.67
C PHE A 585 -20.52 -23.46 -12.08
N ARG A 586 -19.87 -24.12 -13.06
CA ARG A 586 -20.44 -24.29 -14.41
C ARG A 586 -21.57 -25.32 -14.47
N ARG A 587 -21.60 -26.29 -13.55
CA ARG A 587 -22.68 -27.28 -13.45
C ARG A 587 -23.90 -26.69 -12.75
N ASP A 588 -23.73 -25.89 -11.70
CA ASP A 588 -24.86 -25.26 -10.98
C ASP A 588 -25.59 -24.19 -11.81
N ASN A 589 -24.89 -23.49 -12.72
CA ASN A 589 -25.51 -22.51 -13.64
C ASN A 589 -26.19 -23.13 -14.88
N ARG A 590 -26.09 -24.45 -15.09
CA ARG A 590 -26.91 -25.17 -16.07
C ARG A 590 -27.98 -25.90 -15.29
N GLY A 591 -29.16 -25.29 -15.20
CA GLY A 591 -30.34 -25.88 -14.56
C GLY A 591 -30.52 -27.36 -14.93
N ALA A 592 -30.90 -28.15 -13.93
CA ALA A 592 -31.05 -29.59 -14.00
C ALA A 592 -31.80 -30.06 -15.26
N CYS A 593 -31.21 -31.03 -15.96
CA CYS A 593 -31.94 -31.94 -16.83
C CYS A 593 -31.78 -33.34 -16.23
N PRO A 594 -32.87 -34.09 -15.97
CA PRO A 594 -32.81 -35.33 -15.21
C PRO A 594 -32.43 -36.54 -16.07
N ALA A 595 -31.86 -37.52 -15.36
CA ALA A 595 -31.67 -38.94 -15.71
C ALA A 595 -30.48 -39.24 -16.65
N THR A 596 -29.66 -40.25 -16.38
CA THR A 596 -30.02 -41.63 -16.01
C THR A 596 -28.87 -42.31 -15.27
N GLU A 597 -29.16 -43.05 -14.20
CA GLU A 597 -28.32 -44.22 -13.83
C GLU A 597 -28.43 -45.26 -14.96
N PRO A 598 -27.39 -46.08 -15.18
CA PRO A 598 -27.47 -47.42 -14.60
C PRO A 598 -26.14 -48.03 -14.09
N VAL A 599 -26.29 -48.73 -12.97
CA VAL A 599 -25.89 -50.13 -12.70
C VAL A 599 -24.41 -50.45 -12.42
N SER A 600 -24.22 -50.75 -11.14
CA SER A 600 -23.26 -51.65 -10.48
C SER A 600 -22.87 -52.92 -11.24
N HIS A 601 -21.59 -53.30 -11.21
CA HIS A 601 -21.05 -54.66 -10.95
C HIS A 601 -19.52 -54.53 -10.77
N SER A 602 -18.74 -55.22 -9.93
CA SER A 602 -18.89 -55.95 -8.66
C SER A 602 -17.57 -56.74 -8.44
N TRP A 603 -17.12 -56.87 -7.18
CA TRP A 603 -16.11 -57.83 -6.65
C TRP A 603 -14.63 -57.61 -7.05
N THR A 604 -13.60 -57.83 -6.22
CA THR A 604 -13.39 -58.67 -5.03
C THR A 604 -12.27 -58.08 -4.15
N SER A 605 -12.48 -58.08 -2.83
CA SER A 605 -11.40 -58.21 -1.84
C SER A 605 -11.33 -59.68 -1.38
N PRO A 606 -10.18 -60.14 -0.87
CA PRO A 606 -10.18 -61.15 0.20
C PRO A 606 -9.73 -60.52 1.52
N GLU A 607 -10.66 -60.52 2.48
CA GLU A 607 -10.54 -61.03 3.86
C GLU A 607 -9.12 -61.44 4.36
N LYS A 608 -8.73 -61.25 5.64
CA LYS A 608 -9.46 -61.70 6.84
C LYS A 608 -8.76 -61.33 8.17
N TYR A 609 -9.54 -61.49 9.25
CA TYR A 609 -9.30 -61.48 10.71
C TYR A 609 -9.41 -60.11 11.43
N SER A 610 -10.57 -59.68 11.98
CA SER A 610 -11.48 -60.21 13.05
C SER A 610 -10.90 -60.10 14.47
N GLY A 611 -11.61 -59.68 15.52
CA GLY A 611 -13.06 -59.64 15.77
C GLY A 611 -13.52 -58.44 16.62
N SER A 612 -14.79 -58.01 16.48
CA SER A 612 -16.01 -58.43 17.23
C SER A 612 -16.15 -57.70 18.60
N VAL A 613 -16.90 -56.59 18.75
CA VAL A 613 -18.39 -56.40 18.88
C VAL A 613 -18.91 -56.89 20.26
N PRO A 614 -19.88 -56.24 20.98
CA PRO A 614 -21.01 -55.43 20.47
C PRO A 614 -21.40 -54.09 21.15
N HIS A 615 -22.25 -53.40 20.39
CA HIS A 615 -23.14 -52.25 20.63
C HIS A 615 -23.94 -52.20 21.94
N ARG A 616 -24.26 -50.97 22.38
CA ARG A 616 -25.66 -50.49 22.46
C ARG A 616 -25.76 -48.96 22.48
N CYS A 617 -26.63 -48.43 21.61
CA CYS A 617 -27.15 -47.08 21.60
C CYS A 617 -27.98 -46.79 22.86
N LEU A 618 -28.00 -45.54 23.32
CA LEU A 618 -29.15 -44.88 23.96
C LEU A 618 -28.95 -43.36 23.93
N SER A 619 -29.98 -42.67 23.44
CA SER A 619 -30.14 -41.21 23.37
C SER A 619 -30.40 -40.58 24.77
N PRO A 620 -30.43 -39.23 24.91
CA PRO A 620 -30.00 -38.50 26.10
C PRO A 620 -31.15 -38.14 27.07
N PRO A 621 -30.81 -37.58 28.26
CA PRO A 621 -31.71 -36.62 28.92
C PRO A 621 -30.91 -35.42 29.53
N PRO A 622 -31.53 -34.45 30.24
CA PRO A 622 -31.76 -33.10 29.70
C PRO A 622 -31.15 -31.97 30.56
N LEU A 623 -31.34 -30.74 30.06
CA LEU A 623 -31.14 -29.45 30.73
C LEU A 623 -31.71 -29.40 32.15
N LEU A 624 -30.89 -28.99 33.12
CA LEU A 624 -31.33 -28.36 34.38
C LEU A 624 -30.29 -27.33 34.87
N SER A 625 -30.69 -26.06 34.81
CA SER A 625 -30.36 -24.99 35.77
C SER A 625 -31.64 -24.79 36.62
N PRO A 626 -31.68 -24.22 37.85
CA PRO A 626 -30.76 -23.23 38.44
C PRO A 626 -30.47 -23.36 39.96
N TYR A 627 -29.72 -22.37 40.49
CA TYR A 627 -29.54 -21.95 41.90
C TYR A 627 -28.60 -22.74 42.83
N THR A 628 -27.40 -22.19 43.07
CA THR A 628 -27.03 -21.51 44.34
C THR A 628 -25.79 -20.65 44.13
#